data_AF-A0A7R9UEE5-F1
#
_entry.id   AF-A0A7R9UEE5-F1
#
_cell.length_a   1.000
_cell.length_b   1.000
_cell.length_c   1.000
_cell.angle_alpha   90.00
_cell.angle_beta   90.00
_cell.angle_gamma   90.00
#
_symmetry.space_group_name_H-M   'P 1'
#
loop_
_entity.id
_entity.type
_entity.pdbx_description
1 polymer ?
#
loop_
_entity_poly.entity_id
_entity_poly.type
_entity_poly.pdbx_seq_one_letter_code
_entity_poly.pdbx_strand_id
1 'polypeptide(L)'
;MSSRPPESGVLRSRRQRLLQSIIRPVGHKSKGLMGLNKFLHNESLTTTLDILLAVDVLILIATISLEVQFLKSEIDDFEHACLSGQCSMFANEEEAEEEFDEFGDQDLKKAEEILLYISVGILSLFALELSLLFIANPKEFLSSPFHCLDLVVVVVALVFETAFQDLESVGFLVVARTWRFVRIGHAIVEVEEHVHEHKKHAETENVVAGNATVETEEAVVEGQQEAKEV
;
A
#
# COMPACT_ATOMS: atom_id res chain seq x y z
N MET A 1 41.36 -19.70 62.07
CA MET A 1 40.09 -19.45 61.35
C MET A 1 40.44 -18.62 60.13
N SER A 2 40.47 -19.27 58.96
CA SER A 2 40.98 -18.71 57.70
C SER A 2 39.80 -18.51 56.76
N SER A 3 39.49 -17.24 56.49
CA SER A 3 38.34 -16.82 55.69
C SER A 3 38.76 -16.69 54.22
N ARG A 4 38.27 -17.58 53.35
CA ARG A 4 38.43 -17.48 51.89
C ARG A 4 37.34 -16.57 51.29
N PRO A 5 37.66 -15.69 50.33
CA PRO A 5 36.66 -14.93 49.60
C PRO A 5 36.05 -15.73 48.42
N PRO A 6 34.84 -15.39 47.96
CA PRO A 6 34.13 -16.12 46.90
C PRO A 6 34.50 -15.64 45.48
N GLU A 7 35.08 -16.54 44.68
CA GLU A 7 35.39 -16.37 43.25
C GLU A 7 34.20 -16.69 42.32
N SER A 8 33.12 -15.90 42.34
CA SER A 8 31.98 -16.14 41.43
C SER A 8 31.69 -15.01 40.43
N GLY A 9 32.40 -13.89 40.48
CA GLY A 9 32.10 -12.71 39.65
C GLY A 9 32.71 -12.71 38.23
N VAL A 10 33.82 -13.42 38.00
CA VAL A 10 34.65 -13.18 36.80
C VAL A 10 34.14 -13.93 35.55
N LEU A 11 33.46 -15.06 35.71
CA LEU A 11 33.06 -15.90 34.58
C LEU A 11 31.79 -15.43 33.84
N ARG A 12 30.91 -14.62 34.47
CA ARG A 12 29.73 -14.06 33.78
C ARG A 12 30.10 -12.95 32.79
N SER A 13 31.15 -12.18 33.07
CA SER A 13 31.57 -11.03 32.24
C SER A 13 32.27 -11.43 30.92
N ARG A 14 32.77 -12.66 30.82
CA ARG A 14 33.36 -13.17 29.55
C ARG A 14 32.32 -13.76 28.60
N ARG A 15 31.24 -14.37 29.11
CA ARG A 15 30.17 -14.93 28.26
C ARG A 15 29.35 -13.86 27.53
N GLN A 16 29.10 -12.70 28.16
CA GLN A 16 28.37 -11.60 27.53
C GLN A 16 29.15 -10.96 26.35
N ARG A 17 30.48 -10.97 26.39
CA ARG A 17 31.29 -10.39 25.30
C ARG A 17 31.32 -11.23 24.03
N LEU A 18 31.10 -12.55 24.13
CA LEU A 18 31.09 -13.44 22.95
C LEU A 18 29.74 -13.43 22.22
N LEU A 19 28.63 -13.15 22.91
CA LEU A 19 27.31 -13.04 22.27
C LEU A 19 27.13 -11.71 21.52
N GLN A 20 27.77 -10.63 21.96
CA GLN A 20 27.73 -9.35 21.24
C GLN A 20 28.56 -9.34 19.95
N SER A 21 29.55 -10.23 19.80
CA SER A 21 30.36 -10.28 18.57
C SER A 21 29.71 -11.05 17.42
N ILE A 22 28.68 -11.86 17.69
CA ILE A 22 28.00 -12.64 16.64
C ILE A 22 26.91 -11.81 15.95
N ILE A 23 26.42 -10.74 16.57
CA ILE A 23 25.48 -9.80 15.96
C ILE A 23 26.26 -8.57 15.48
N ARG A 24 27.20 -8.75 14.55
CA ARG A 24 27.71 -7.61 13.78
C ARG A 24 26.77 -7.40 12.60
N PRO A 25 26.01 -6.28 12.53
CA PRO A 25 25.30 -5.94 11.32
C PRO A 25 26.35 -5.78 10.22
N VAL A 26 26.23 -6.59 9.17
CA VAL A 26 27.06 -6.49 7.97
C VAL A 26 26.70 -5.18 7.29
N GLY A 27 27.36 -4.11 7.73
CA GLY A 27 27.21 -2.76 7.21
C GLY A 27 27.95 -2.60 5.90
N HIS A 28 27.52 -3.34 4.87
CA HIS A 28 27.93 -3.06 3.51
C HIS A 28 27.08 -1.88 3.01
N LYS A 29 27.45 -0.66 3.41
CA LYS A 29 26.83 0.57 2.90
C LYS A 29 27.19 0.73 1.43
N SER A 30 26.39 0.09 0.57
CA SER A 30 26.38 0.35 -0.87
C SER A 30 26.06 1.83 -1.07
N LYS A 31 26.95 2.57 -1.72
CA LYS A 31 26.78 4.02 -1.98
C LYS A 31 25.51 4.32 -2.80
N GLY A 32 24.95 3.33 -3.50
CA GLY A 32 23.66 3.45 -4.20
C GLY A 32 22.44 3.59 -3.27
N LEU A 33 22.49 3.01 -2.07
CA LEU A 33 21.38 3.01 -1.10
C LEU A 33 21.11 4.40 -0.51
N MET A 34 22.13 5.27 -0.43
CA MET A 34 21.94 6.65 0.01
C MET A 34 21.16 7.51 -1.00
N GLY A 35 21.32 7.24 -2.30
CA GLY A 35 20.55 7.90 -3.35
C GLY A 35 19.09 7.47 -3.33
N LEU A 36 18.85 6.15 -3.18
CA LEU A 36 17.49 5.63 -3.08
C LEU A 36 16.75 6.19 -1.89
N ASN A 37 17.33 6.20 -0.69
CA ASN A 37 16.61 6.69 0.50
C ASN A 37 16.18 8.16 0.38
N LYS A 38 17.01 8.99 -0.27
CA LYS A 38 16.67 10.39 -0.54
C LYS A 38 15.59 10.54 -1.61
N PHE A 39 15.53 9.62 -2.56
CA PHE A 39 14.48 9.57 -3.57
C PHE A 39 13.16 9.04 -2.98
N LEU A 40 13.24 8.04 -2.10
CA LEU A 40 12.12 7.39 -1.43
C LEU A 40 11.37 8.30 -0.46
N HIS A 41 12.09 9.16 0.26
CA HIS A 41 11.50 10.19 1.13
C HIS A 41 11.03 11.43 0.37
N ASN A 42 10.96 11.38 -0.95
CA ASN A 42 10.40 12.49 -1.71
C ASN A 42 8.88 12.44 -1.60
N GLU A 43 8.30 13.47 -0.99
CA GLU A 43 6.86 13.71 -0.88
C GLU A 43 6.15 13.67 -2.26
N SER A 44 6.89 13.93 -3.34
CA SER A 44 6.38 13.75 -4.69
C SER A 44 6.03 12.30 -5.03
N LEU A 45 6.78 11.30 -4.55
CA LEU A 45 6.52 9.90 -4.91
C LEU A 45 5.26 9.38 -4.24
N THR A 46 5.11 9.62 -2.93
CA THR A 46 3.90 9.24 -2.19
C THR A 46 2.67 9.86 -2.83
N THR A 47 2.72 11.17 -3.11
CA THR A 47 1.64 11.87 -3.82
C THR A 47 1.37 11.29 -5.21
N THR A 48 2.41 10.95 -5.98
CA THR A 48 2.25 10.35 -7.32
C THR A 48 1.60 8.98 -7.23
N LEU A 49 1.96 8.18 -6.23
CA LEU A 49 1.40 6.84 -6.01
C LEU A 49 -0.07 6.91 -5.61
N ASP A 50 -0.45 7.87 -4.76
CA ASP A 50 -1.85 8.10 -4.38
C ASP A 50 -2.70 8.49 -5.59
N ILE A 51 -2.19 9.39 -6.45
CA ILE A 51 -2.85 9.77 -7.70
C ILE A 51 -2.96 8.57 -8.64
N LEU A 52 -1.88 7.81 -8.81
CA LEU A 52 -1.86 6.62 -9.66
C LEU A 52 -2.87 5.57 -9.15
N LEU A 53 -3.02 5.46 -7.84
CA LEU A 53 -3.95 4.54 -7.21
C LEU A 53 -5.39 4.99 -7.45
N ALA A 54 -5.67 6.28 -7.31
CA ALA A 54 -6.98 6.84 -7.65
C ALA A 54 -7.34 6.58 -9.13
N VAL A 55 -6.38 6.77 -10.05
CA VAL A 55 -6.56 6.46 -11.47
C VAL A 55 -6.83 4.97 -11.70
N ASP A 56 -6.10 4.09 -11.02
CA ASP A 56 -6.31 2.65 -11.12
C ASP A 56 -7.71 2.23 -10.68
N VAL A 57 -8.23 2.80 -9.59
CA VAL A 57 -9.61 2.56 -9.14
C VAL A 57 -10.61 3.00 -10.18
N LEU A 58 -10.39 4.14 -10.84
CA LEU A 58 -11.25 4.60 -11.94
C LEU A 58 -11.20 3.65 -13.14
N ILE A 59 -10.02 3.14 -13.49
CA ILE A 59 -9.86 2.14 -14.56
C ILE A 59 -10.61 0.85 -14.17
N LEU A 60 -10.48 0.39 -12.94
CA LEU A 60 -11.18 -0.81 -12.44
C LEU A 60 -12.70 -0.65 -12.53
N ILE A 61 -13.24 0.50 -12.12
CA ILE A 61 -14.66 0.80 -12.25
C ILE A 61 -15.09 0.79 -13.73
N ALA A 62 -14.27 1.35 -14.62
CA ALA A 62 -14.53 1.35 -16.06
C ALA A 62 -14.51 -0.07 -16.64
N THR A 63 -13.55 -0.91 -16.26
CA THR A 63 -13.47 -2.31 -16.68
C THR A 63 -14.71 -3.09 -16.24
N ILE A 64 -15.10 -3.01 -14.96
CA ILE A 64 -16.30 -3.69 -14.46
C ILE A 64 -17.56 -3.19 -15.18
N SER A 65 -17.63 -1.88 -15.46
CA SER A 65 -18.77 -1.30 -16.19
C SER A 65 -18.86 -1.80 -17.63
N LEU A 66 -17.73 -1.99 -18.30
CA LEU A 66 -17.67 -2.54 -19.67
C LEU A 66 -18.03 -4.03 -19.69
N GLU A 67 -17.51 -4.81 -18.76
CA GLU A 67 -17.84 -6.24 -18.60
C GLU A 67 -19.35 -6.44 -18.40
N VAL A 68 -19.99 -5.61 -17.56
CA VAL A 68 -21.45 -5.64 -17.35
C VAL A 68 -22.22 -5.26 -18.62
N GLN A 69 -21.73 -4.31 -19.42
CA GLN A 69 -22.38 -3.94 -20.67
C GLN A 69 -22.21 -5.02 -21.74
N PHE A 70 -21.03 -5.65 -21.80
CA PHE A 70 -20.76 -6.76 -22.71
C PHE A 70 -21.68 -7.95 -22.42
N LEU A 71 -21.73 -8.40 -21.15
CA LEU A 71 -22.62 -9.47 -20.70
C LEU A 71 -24.09 -9.17 -21.00
N LYS A 72 -24.50 -7.90 -20.92
CA LYS A 72 -25.85 -7.50 -21.26
C LYS A 72 -26.14 -7.61 -22.76
N SER A 73 -25.21 -7.19 -23.60
CA SER A 73 -25.33 -7.32 -25.06
C SER A 73 -25.45 -8.78 -25.47
N GLU A 74 -24.65 -9.64 -24.86
CA GLU A 74 -24.64 -11.08 -25.14
C GLU A 74 -25.98 -11.74 -24.78
N ILE A 75 -26.55 -11.40 -23.61
CA ILE A 75 -27.86 -11.92 -23.18
C ILE A 75 -28.98 -11.46 -24.13
N ASP A 76 -28.96 -10.19 -24.56
CA ASP A 76 -29.98 -9.64 -25.47
C ASP A 76 -29.92 -10.33 -26.86
N ASP A 77 -28.72 -10.59 -27.38
CA ASP A 77 -28.52 -11.31 -28.65
C ASP A 77 -28.94 -12.78 -28.55
N PHE A 78 -28.61 -13.44 -27.44
CA PHE A 78 -29.02 -14.82 -27.17
C PHE A 78 -30.55 -14.94 -27.07
N GLU A 79 -31.23 -14.00 -26.39
CA GLU A 79 -32.69 -13.97 -26.31
C GLU A 79 -33.31 -13.77 -27.70
N HIS A 80 -32.74 -12.90 -28.52
CA HIS A 80 -33.18 -12.71 -29.90
C HIS A 80 -33.00 -13.95 -30.79
N ALA A 81 -31.87 -14.66 -30.66
CA ALA A 81 -31.59 -15.89 -31.38
C ALA A 81 -32.59 -17.00 -31.02
N CYS A 82 -32.90 -17.16 -29.72
CA CYS A 82 -33.91 -18.13 -29.28
C CYS A 82 -35.33 -17.77 -29.69
N LEU A 83 -35.71 -16.48 -29.65
CA LEU A 83 -37.02 -16.04 -30.15
C LEU A 83 -37.17 -16.19 -31.67
N SER A 84 -36.07 -16.13 -32.42
CA SER A 84 -36.06 -16.35 -33.88
C SER A 84 -36.25 -17.81 -34.29
N GLY A 85 -36.26 -18.75 -33.33
CA GLY A 85 -36.44 -20.18 -33.58
C GLY A 85 -35.20 -20.91 -34.08
N GLN A 86 -34.01 -20.29 -34.02
CA GLN A 86 -32.74 -20.93 -34.38
C GLN A 86 -32.15 -21.80 -33.26
N CYS A 87 -32.63 -21.69 -32.01
CA CYS A 87 -32.14 -22.47 -30.86
C CYS A 87 -32.49 -23.99 -30.89
N SER A 88 -32.96 -24.56 -32.01
CA SER A 88 -33.38 -25.98 -32.07
C SER A 88 -32.25 -26.99 -32.32
N MET A 89 -30.97 -26.64 -32.20
CA MET A 89 -29.86 -27.60 -32.34
C MET A 89 -28.69 -27.31 -31.37
N PHE A 90 -28.88 -27.56 -30.07
CA PHE A 90 -27.74 -27.70 -29.15
C PHE A 90 -27.96 -28.94 -28.27
N ALA A 91 -27.57 -30.09 -28.81
CA ALA A 91 -27.57 -31.37 -28.09
C ALA A 91 -26.17 -31.76 -27.58
N ASN A 92 -25.14 -30.97 -27.89
CA ASN A 92 -23.76 -31.20 -27.46
C ASN A 92 -23.20 -29.91 -26.84
N GLU A 93 -22.78 -29.95 -25.57
CA GLU A 93 -22.17 -28.82 -24.83
C GLU A 93 -20.80 -28.40 -25.39
N GLU A 94 -20.12 -29.29 -26.14
CA GLU A 94 -18.73 -29.11 -26.58
C GLU A 94 -18.59 -28.27 -27.87
N GLU A 95 -19.66 -28.14 -28.69
CA GLU A 95 -19.66 -27.28 -29.89
C GLU A 95 -20.21 -25.86 -29.60
N ALA A 96 -20.81 -25.63 -28.43
CA ALA A 96 -21.34 -24.32 -28.06
C ALA A 96 -20.23 -23.31 -27.73
N GLU A 97 -19.11 -23.72 -27.14
CA GLU A 97 -18.04 -22.79 -26.75
C GLU A 97 -17.29 -22.17 -27.95
N GLU A 98 -17.24 -22.83 -29.11
CA GLU A 98 -16.57 -22.28 -30.32
C GLU A 98 -17.45 -21.33 -31.15
N GLU A 99 -18.79 -21.42 -31.06
CA GLU A 99 -19.71 -20.56 -31.84
C GLU A 99 -20.09 -19.27 -31.08
N PHE A 100 -19.95 -19.24 -29.75
CA PHE A 100 -20.11 -18.03 -28.93
C PHE A 100 -19.01 -16.98 -29.16
N ASP A 101 -17.89 -17.34 -29.82
CA ASP A 101 -16.83 -16.39 -30.17
C ASP A 101 -17.19 -15.48 -31.38
N GLU A 102 -18.29 -15.77 -32.10
CA GLU A 102 -18.76 -14.98 -33.26
C GLU A 102 -19.90 -14.00 -32.93
N PHE A 103 -20.47 -14.06 -31.71
CA PHE A 103 -21.46 -13.10 -31.24
C PHE A 103 -20.81 -12.00 -30.36
N GLY A 104 -21.18 -10.75 -30.60
CA GLY A 104 -20.69 -9.58 -29.86
C GLY A 104 -19.82 -8.63 -30.68
N ASP A 105 -19.81 -7.36 -30.27
CA ASP A 105 -19.00 -6.31 -30.91
C ASP A 105 -17.50 -6.58 -30.67
N GLN A 106 -16.77 -6.91 -31.73
CA GLN A 106 -15.33 -7.17 -31.66
C GLN A 106 -14.53 -5.99 -31.12
N ASP A 107 -15.05 -4.77 -31.20
CA ASP A 107 -14.39 -3.59 -30.64
C ASP A 107 -14.49 -3.56 -29.11
N LEU A 108 -15.57 -4.10 -28.53
CA LEU A 108 -15.71 -4.23 -27.07
C LEU A 108 -14.74 -5.26 -26.50
N LYS A 109 -14.63 -6.43 -27.15
CA LYS A 109 -13.70 -7.51 -26.72
C LYS A 109 -12.25 -7.03 -26.73
N LYS A 110 -11.85 -6.29 -27.78
CA LYS A 110 -10.50 -5.68 -27.85
C LYS A 110 -10.30 -4.59 -26.79
N ALA A 111 -11.31 -3.76 -26.52
CA ALA A 111 -11.22 -2.72 -25.50
C ALA A 111 -11.04 -3.33 -24.10
N GLU A 112 -11.76 -4.41 -23.80
CA GLU A 112 -11.63 -5.17 -22.56
C GLU A 112 -10.22 -5.75 -22.39
N GLU A 113 -9.70 -6.43 -23.42
CA GLU A 113 -8.35 -7.01 -23.40
C GLU A 113 -7.27 -5.94 -23.15
N ILE A 114 -7.39 -4.79 -23.82
CA ILE A 114 -6.46 -3.66 -23.64
C ILE A 114 -6.55 -3.11 -22.21
N LEU A 115 -7.75 -2.93 -21.66
CA LEU A 115 -7.95 -2.43 -20.30
C LEU A 115 -7.39 -3.39 -19.25
N LEU A 116 -7.56 -4.70 -19.44
CA LEU A 116 -6.95 -5.72 -18.59
C LEU A 116 -5.43 -5.62 -18.62
N TYR A 117 -4.83 -5.49 -19.80
CA TYR A 117 -3.38 -5.37 -19.95
C TYR A 117 -2.84 -4.08 -19.30
N ILE A 118 -3.55 -2.96 -19.44
CA ILE A 118 -3.20 -1.70 -18.78
C ILE A 118 -3.27 -1.85 -17.24
N SER A 119 -4.33 -2.49 -16.73
CA SER A 119 -4.50 -2.72 -15.29
C SER A 119 -3.37 -3.58 -14.71
N VAL A 120 -2.97 -4.65 -15.41
CA VAL A 120 -1.82 -5.49 -15.03
C VAL A 120 -0.51 -4.68 -15.07
N GLY A 121 -0.33 -3.83 -16.08
CA GLY A 121 0.80 -2.92 -16.17
C GLY A 121 0.90 -2.00 -14.95
N ILE A 122 -0.19 -1.36 -14.54
CA ILE A 122 -0.21 -0.48 -13.37
C ILE A 122 0.04 -1.28 -12.08
N LEU A 123 -0.53 -2.48 -11.95
CA LEU A 123 -0.28 -3.37 -10.82
C LEU A 123 1.22 -3.72 -10.70
N SER A 124 1.88 -4.00 -11.82
CA SER A 124 3.31 -4.31 -11.86
C SER A 124 4.18 -3.14 -11.43
N LEU A 125 3.81 -1.90 -11.79
CA LEU A 125 4.49 -0.69 -11.34
C LEU A 125 4.35 -0.52 -9.81
N PHE A 126 3.16 -0.75 -9.26
CA PHE A 126 2.96 -0.74 -7.81
C PHE A 126 3.77 -1.83 -7.11
N ALA A 127 3.81 -3.04 -7.66
CA ALA A 127 4.60 -4.15 -7.11
C ALA A 127 6.09 -3.78 -7.05
N LEU A 128 6.61 -3.17 -8.12
CA LEU A 128 7.99 -2.74 -8.24
C LEU A 128 8.30 -1.65 -7.19
N GLU A 129 7.43 -0.64 -7.08
CA GLU A 129 7.61 0.44 -6.11
C GLU A 129 7.61 -0.07 -4.67
N LEU A 130 6.63 -0.91 -4.28
CA LEU A 130 6.59 -1.50 -2.95
C LEU A 130 7.84 -2.36 -2.68
N SER A 131 8.34 -3.06 -3.70
CA SER A 131 9.58 -3.84 -3.60
C SER A 131 10.79 -2.94 -3.41
N LEU A 132 10.87 -1.79 -4.09
CA LEU A 132 11.91 -0.79 -3.87
C LEU A 132 11.84 -0.22 -2.45
N LEU A 133 10.63 0.04 -1.95
CA LEU A 133 10.40 0.52 -0.59
C LEU A 133 10.91 -0.48 0.45
N PHE A 134 10.58 -1.75 0.24
CA PHE A 134 11.04 -2.87 1.07
C PHE A 134 12.57 -3.01 1.05
N ILE A 135 13.20 -2.89 -0.12
CA ILE A 135 14.67 -2.98 -0.25
C ILE A 135 15.36 -1.79 0.41
N ALA A 136 14.78 -0.59 0.34
CA ALA A 136 15.36 0.62 0.89
C ALA A 136 15.33 0.62 2.44
N ASN A 137 14.19 0.32 3.05
CA ASN A 137 14.01 0.38 4.52
C ASN A 137 13.27 -0.84 5.08
N PRO A 138 13.86 -2.06 5.02
CA PRO A 138 13.17 -3.29 5.41
C PRO A 138 12.76 -3.33 6.89
N LYS A 139 13.52 -2.67 7.78
CA LYS A 139 13.24 -2.72 9.23
C LYS A 139 12.00 -1.92 9.62
N GLU A 140 11.83 -0.76 9.02
CA GLU A 140 10.69 0.12 9.26
C GLU A 140 9.46 -0.43 8.55
N PHE A 141 9.65 -0.95 7.32
CA PHE A 141 8.62 -1.63 6.57
C PHE A 141 8.04 -2.85 7.30
N LEU A 142 8.88 -3.65 7.99
CA LEU A 142 8.44 -4.78 8.79
C LEU A 142 7.76 -4.37 10.12
N SER A 143 7.87 -3.10 10.53
CA SER A 143 7.16 -2.58 11.70
C SER A 143 5.68 -2.32 11.39
N SER A 144 5.33 -2.09 10.12
CA SER A 144 3.98 -1.82 9.66
C SER A 144 3.37 -3.07 9.01
N PRO A 145 2.59 -3.89 9.74
CA PRO A 145 2.10 -5.18 9.25
C PRO A 145 1.24 -5.05 7.98
N PHE A 146 0.52 -3.94 7.80
CA PHE A 146 -0.30 -3.68 6.62
C PHE A 146 0.51 -3.55 5.34
N HIS A 147 1.65 -2.86 5.38
CA HIS A 147 2.54 -2.70 4.23
C HIS A 147 3.15 -4.04 3.80
N CYS A 148 3.51 -4.89 4.77
CA CYS A 148 4.04 -6.22 4.50
C CYS A 148 2.98 -7.15 3.90
N LEU A 149 1.76 -7.12 4.42
CA LEU A 149 0.67 -7.95 3.92
C LEU A 149 0.32 -7.56 2.47
N ASP A 150 0.30 -6.26 2.20
CA ASP A 150 0.03 -5.70 0.90
C ASP A 150 1.05 -6.11 -0.19
N LEU A 151 2.35 -6.08 0.15
CA LEU A 151 3.41 -6.61 -0.72
C LEU A 151 3.22 -8.11 -0.98
N VAL A 152 2.90 -8.89 0.05
CA VAL A 152 2.68 -10.34 -0.10
C VAL A 152 1.48 -10.62 -1.01
N VAL A 153 0.36 -9.92 -0.81
CA VAL A 153 -0.85 -10.11 -1.63
C VAL A 153 -0.56 -9.79 -3.10
N VAL A 154 0.13 -8.67 -3.39
CA VAL A 154 0.47 -8.31 -4.78
C VAL A 154 1.44 -9.30 -5.41
N VAL A 155 2.48 -9.72 -4.68
CA VAL A 155 3.45 -10.69 -5.21
C VAL A 155 2.80 -12.03 -5.47
N VAL A 156 1.96 -12.51 -4.54
CA VAL A 156 1.22 -13.76 -4.72
C VAL A 156 0.30 -13.65 -5.93
N ALA A 157 -0.48 -12.58 -6.06
CA ALA A 157 -1.35 -12.37 -7.22
C ALA A 157 -0.57 -12.38 -8.55
N LEU A 158 0.58 -11.72 -8.59
CA LEU A 158 1.42 -11.64 -9.79
C LEU A 158 2.07 -12.99 -10.12
N VAL A 159 2.46 -13.77 -9.11
CA VAL A 159 2.93 -15.15 -9.30
C VAL A 159 1.80 -16.05 -9.80
N PHE A 160 0.59 -15.91 -9.26
CA PHE A 160 -0.56 -16.68 -9.73
C PHE A 160 -0.87 -16.37 -11.20
N GLU A 161 -0.93 -15.09 -11.57
CA GLU A 161 -1.16 -14.64 -12.94
C GLU A 161 -0.08 -15.16 -13.91
N THR A 162 1.20 -15.12 -13.51
CA THR A 162 2.31 -15.48 -14.40
C THR A 162 2.63 -16.97 -14.44
N ALA A 163 2.34 -17.71 -13.37
CA ALA A 163 2.66 -19.13 -13.26
C ALA A 163 1.45 -20.05 -13.53
N PHE A 164 0.23 -19.56 -13.37
CA PHE A 164 -1.00 -20.35 -13.52
C PHE A 164 -1.97 -19.63 -14.47
N GLN A 165 -1.90 -19.98 -15.76
CA GLN A 165 -2.82 -19.46 -16.79
C GLN A 165 -4.20 -20.14 -16.80
N ASP A 166 -4.49 -20.99 -15.82
CA ASP A 166 -5.75 -21.74 -15.74
C ASP A 166 -6.92 -20.83 -15.32
N LEU A 167 -8.13 -21.13 -15.79
CA LEU A 167 -9.36 -20.35 -15.53
C LEU A 167 -9.63 -20.04 -14.04
N GLU A 168 -9.12 -20.86 -13.11
CA GLU A 168 -9.24 -20.62 -11.67
C GLU A 168 -8.43 -19.40 -11.17
N SER A 169 -7.40 -18.96 -11.90
CA SER A 169 -6.56 -17.82 -11.49
C SER A 169 -7.26 -16.47 -11.65
N VAL A 170 -8.28 -16.39 -12.54
CA VAL A 170 -9.08 -15.18 -12.77
C VAL A 170 -9.77 -14.72 -11.48
N GLY A 171 -10.29 -15.65 -10.67
CA GLY A 171 -10.93 -15.32 -9.39
C GLY A 171 -9.98 -14.68 -8.38
N PHE A 172 -8.75 -15.19 -8.29
CA PHE A 172 -7.71 -14.62 -7.42
C PHE A 172 -7.29 -13.23 -7.88
N LEU A 173 -7.24 -12.99 -9.19
CA LEU A 173 -6.94 -11.69 -9.77
C LEU A 173 -8.01 -10.66 -9.37
N VAL A 174 -9.29 -11.02 -9.40
CA VAL A 174 -10.40 -10.15 -8.94
C VAL A 174 -10.27 -9.82 -7.45
N VAL A 175 -9.96 -10.80 -6.61
CA VAL A 175 -9.76 -10.58 -5.16
C VAL A 175 -8.52 -9.69 -4.91
N ALA A 176 -7.41 -9.95 -5.59
CA ALA A 176 -6.20 -9.14 -5.51
C ALA A 176 -6.43 -7.70 -5.98
N ARG A 177 -7.28 -7.49 -6.99
CA ARG A 177 -7.72 -6.15 -7.41
C ARG A 177 -8.59 -5.48 -6.36
N THR A 178 -9.50 -6.22 -5.74
CA THR A 178 -10.37 -5.73 -4.66
C THR A 178 -9.58 -5.33 -3.41
N TRP A 179 -8.42 -5.96 -3.18
CA TRP A 179 -7.51 -5.60 -2.08
C TRP A 179 -7.11 -4.13 -2.06
N ARG A 180 -7.09 -3.46 -3.23
CA ARG A 180 -6.78 -2.03 -3.36
C ARG A 180 -7.71 -1.14 -2.52
N PHE A 181 -8.96 -1.52 -2.28
CA PHE A 181 -9.86 -0.77 -1.38
C PHE A 181 -9.35 -0.75 0.07
N VAL A 182 -8.79 -1.86 0.54
CA VAL A 182 -8.16 -1.94 1.86
C VAL A 182 -6.93 -1.03 1.91
N ARG A 183 -6.13 -1.01 0.83
CA ARG A 183 -4.97 -0.12 0.70
C ARG A 183 -5.36 1.36 0.77
N ILE A 184 -6.43 1.77 0.08
CA ILE A 184 -6.99 3.14 0.15
C ILE A 184 -7.40 3.48 1.58
N GLY A 185 -8.13 2.56 2.22
CA GLY A 185 -8.58 2.75 3.59
C GLY A 185 -7.40 2.98 4.54
N HIS A 186 -6.34 2.18 4.41
CA HIS A 186 -5.12 2.37 5.20
C HIS A 186 -4.42 3.69 4.89
N ALA A 187 -4.29 4.05 3.62
CA ALA A 187 -3.64 5.30 3.21
C ALA A 187 -4.37 6.53 3.78
N ILE A 188 -5.71 6.52 3.79
CA ILE A 188 -6.50 7.61 4.39
C ILE A 188 -6.26 7.71 5.90
N VAL A 189 -6.24 6.58 6.60
CA VAL A 189 -6.00 6.55 8.06
C VAL A 189 -4.61 7.10 8.40
N GLU A 190 -3.60 6.73 7.63
CA GLU A 190 -2.22 7.21 7.82
C GLU A 190 -2.12 8.73 7.58
N VAL A 191 -2.81 9.26 6.56
CA VAL A 191 -2.90 10.71 6.32
C VAL A 191 -3.59 11.43 7.47
N GLU A 192 -4.68 10.88 8.03
CA GLU A 192 -5.36 11.48 9.18
C GLU A 192 -4.47 11.53 10.42
N GLU A 193 -3.71 10.47 10.71
CA GLU A 193 -2.78 10.43 11.84
C GLU A 193 -1.70 11.51 11.70
N HIS A 194 -1.10 11.66 10.52
CA HIS A 194 -0.09 12.69 10.26
C HIS A 194 -0.64 14.12 10.41
N VAL A 195 -1.85 14.39 9.93
CA VAL A 195 -2.50 15.70 10.09
C VAL A 195 -2.78 16.00 11.57
N HIS A 196 -3.17 14.98 12.34
CA HIS A 196 -3.48 15.14 13.76
C HIS A 196 -2.23 15.41 14.60
N GLU A 197 -1.09 14.79 14.28
CA GLU A 197 0.19 15.06 14.94
C GLU A 197 0.69 16.48 14.65
N HIS A 198 0.66 16.93 13.39
CA HIS A 198 1.06 18.29 13.04
C HIS A 198 0.19 19.36 13.71
N LYS A 199 -1.12 19.11 13.83
CA LYS A 199 -2.04 20.02 14.51
C LYS A 199 -1.76 20.11 16.01
N LYS A 200 -1.46 18.99 16.68
CA LYS A 200 -1.08 18.98 18.10
C LYS A 200 0.20 19.78 18.35
N HIS A 201 1.22 19.62 17.51
CA HIS A 201 2.46 20.37 17.65
C HIS A 201 2.27 21.88 17.45
N ALA A 202 1.51 22.29 16.44
CA ALA A 202 1.17 23.71 16.21
C ALA A 202 0.32 24.31 17.35
N GLU A 203 -0.54 23.52 18.00
CA GLU A 203 -1.32 23.96 19.15
C GLU A 203 -0.44 24.11 20.39
N THR A 204 0.48 23.18 20.68
CA THR A 204 1.46 23.36 21.77
C THR A 204 2.37 24.56 21.56
N GLU A 205 2.81 24.85 20.33
CA GLU A 205 3.66 26.00 20.05
C GLU A 205 2.92 27.33 20.28
N ASN A 206 1.65 27.42 19.89
CA ASN A 206 0.81 28.59 20.15
C ASN A 206 0.46 28.77 21.63
N VAL A 207 0.23 27.68 22.38
CA VAL A 207 0.01 27.75 23.84
C VAL A 207 1.27 28.21 24.56
N VAL A 208 2.45 27.75 24.14
CA VAL A 208 3.73 28.18 24.72
C VAL A 208 4.02 29.65 24.39
N ALA A 209 3.78 30.09 23.15
CA ALA A 209 3.94 31.49 22.76
C ALA A 209 2.96 32.42 23.49
N GLY A 210 1.70 32.00 23.67
CA GLY A 210 0.70 32.76 24.41
C GLY A 210 1.02 32.91 25.89
N ASN A 211 1.50 31.86 26.55
CA ASN A 211 1.87 31.92 27.97
C ASN A 211 3.10 32.81 28.21
N ALA A 212 4.08 32.82 27.29
CA ALA A 212 5.26 33.68 27.41
C ALA A 212 4.91 35.18 27.34
N THR A 213 3.89 35.56 26.57
CA THR A 213 3.44 36.96 26.50
C THR A 213 2.71 37.43 27.75
N VAL A 214 1.99 36.52 28.44
CA VAL A 214 1.27 36.84 29.67
C VAL A 214 2.24 37.09 30.84
N GLU A 215 3.31 36.30 30.96
CA GLU A 215 4.33 36.51 32.01
C GLU A 215 5.08 37.86 31.84
N THR A 216 5.27 38.32 30.60
CA THR A 216 5.90 39.63 30.36
C THR A 216 5.00 40.82 30.69
N GLU A 217 3.67 40.70 30.58
CA GLU A 217 2.77 41.78 31.00
C GLU A 217 2.65 41.86 32.52
N GLU A 218 2.62 40.72 33.22
CA GLU A 218 2.52 40.69 34.68
C GLU A 218 3.77 41.31 35.36
N ALA A 219 4.97 41.03 34.84
CA ALA A 219 6.21 41.62 35.33
C ALA A 219 6.32 43.14 35.10
N VAL A 220 5.66 43.68 34.07
CA VAL A 220 5.63 45.13 33.81
C VAL A 220 4.65 45.84 34.75
N VAL A 221 3.56 45.19 35.14
CA VAL A 221 2.57 45.75 36.06
C VAL A 221 3.10 45.82 37.50
N GLU A 222 3.80 44.77 37.98
CA GLU A 222 4.43 44.80 39.31
C GLU A 222 5.52 45.88 39.42
N GLY A 223 6.33 46.07 38.37
CA GLY A 223 7.36 47.12 38.35
C GLY A 223 6.81 48.55 38.39
N GLN A 224 5.56 48.79 37.96
CA GLN A 224 4.93 50.10 38.04
C GLN A 224 4.30 50.41 39.41
N GLN A 225 3.98 49.39 40.22
CA GLN A 225 3.46 49.59 41.57
C GLN A 225 4.56 49.97 42.55
N GLU A 226 5.75 49.36 42.46
CA GLU A 226 6.89 49.72 43.33
C GLU A 226 7.41 51.15 43.09
N ALA A 227 7.33 51.65 41.85
CA ALA A 227 7.78 53.00 41.51
C ALA A 227 6.85 54.13 42.00
N LYS A 228 5.65 53.82 42.49
CA LYS A 228 4.68 54.80 43.01
C LYS A 228 4.70 54.96 44.53
N GLU A 229 5.37 54.07 45.27
CA GLU A 229 5.46 54.11 46.73
C GLU A 229 6.75 54.75 47.28
N VAL A 230 7.65 55.23 46.39
CA VAL A 230 8.87 55.97 46.74
C VAL A 230 8.71 57.46 46.47
#